data_AF-A0A4U1MFC9-F1
#
_entry.id   AF-A0A4U1MFC9-F1
#
_cell.length_a   1.000
_cell.length_b   1.000
_cell.length_c   1.000
_cell.angle_alpha   90.00
_cell.angle_beta   90.00
_cell.angle_gamma   90.00
#
_symmetry.space_group_name_H-M   'P 1'
#
loop_
_entity.id
_entity.type
_entity.pdbx_description
1 polymer ?
#
loop_
_entity_poly.entity_id
_entity_poly.type
_entity_poly.pdbx_seq_one_letter_code
_entity_poly.pdbx_strand_id
1 'polypeptide(L)' 'MKVYIQPNGVTMVGKPKQIQLMLKHYMNHYDTIEEWVQAPSIRTKSHLRLIQ' A
#
# COMPACT_ATOMS: atom_id res chain seq x y z
N MET A 1 -4.52 7.90 3.07
CA MET A 1 -3.97 7.28 1.85
C MET A 1 -4.54 5.87 1.78
N LYS A 2 -5.07 5.44 0.64
CA LYS A 2 -5.62 4.08 0.42
C LYS A 2 -4.88 3.41 -0.74
N VAL A 3 -4.46 2.15 -0.56
CA VAL A 3 -3.87 1.32 -1.63
C VAL A 3 -4.89 0.26 -2.01
N TYR A 4 -5.13 0.10 -3.30
CA TYR A 4 -5.97 -0.95 -3.86
C TYR A 4 -5.10 -1.84 -4.72
N ILE A 5 -4.99 -3.10 -4.33
CA ILE A 5 -4.26 -4.13 -5.06
C ILE A 5 -5.25 -4.80 -6.00
N GLN A 6 -4.93 -4.80 -7.29
CA GLN A 6 -5.68 -5.45 -8.36
C GLN A 6 -4.81 -6.55 -8.98
N PRO A 7 -5.39 -7.53 -9.70
CA PRO A 7 -4.63 -8.60 -10.32
C PRO A 7 -3.51 -8.12 -11.25
N ASN A 8 -3.67 -6.95 -11.87
CA ASN A 8 -2.77 -6.44 -12.92
C ASN A 8 -2.02 -5.17 -12.49
N GLY A 9 -2.09 -4.77 -11.21
CA GLY A 9 -1.44 -3.55 -10.75
C GLY A 9 -1.95 -3.00 -9.43
N VAL A 10 -1.50 -1.79 -9.11
CA VAL A 10 -1.79 -1.14 -7.84
C VAL A 10 -2.30 0.28 -8.06
N THR A 11 -3.42 0.61 -7.44
CA THR A 11 -3.99 1.97 -7.43
C THR A 11 -3.76 2.61 -6.07
N MET A 12 -3.16 3.79 -6.04
CA MET A 12 -2.91 4.57 -4.82
C MET A 12 -3.74 5.85 -4.82
N VAL A 13 -4.50 6.09 -3.75
CA VAL A 13 -5.38 7.26 -3.61
C VAL A 13 -5.00 8.07 -2.37
N GLY A 14 -4.55 9.31 -2.57
CA GLY A 14 -4.15 10.20 -1.49
C GLY A 14 -3.49 11.49 -1.97
N LYS A 15 -2.85 12.22 -1.05
CA LYS A 15 -2.12 13.45 -1.40
C LYS A 15 -0.90 13.12 -2.28
N PRO A 16 -0.54 13.95 -3.27
CA PRO A 16 0.57 13.67 -4.19
C PRO A 16 1.89 13.34 -3.48
N LYS A 17 2.29 14.13 -2.46
CA LYS A 17 3.51 13.86 -1.67
C LYS A 17 3.48 12.51 -0.95
N GLN A 18 2.32 12.08 -0.45
CA GLN A 18 2.19 10.78 0.22
C GLN A 18 2.34 9.63 -0.77
N ILE A 19 1.79 9.79 -1.99
CA ILE A 19 1.94 8.81 -3.07
C ILE A 19 3.43 8.69 -3.45
N GLN A 20 4.12 9.82 -3.64
CA GLN A 20 5.55 9.82 -3.96
C GLN A 20 6.42 9.14 -2.89
N LEU A 21 6.13 9.40 -1.61
CA LEU A 21 6.87 8.76 -0.51
C LEU A 21 6.64 7.25 -0.46
N MET A 22 5.41 6.80 -0.66
CA MET A 22 5.08 5.37 -0.73
C MET A 22 5.77 4.68 -1.90
N LEU A 23 5.74 5.28 -3.10
CA LEU A 23 6.46 4.73 -4.25
C LEU A 23 7.96 4.58 -3.98
N LYS A 24 8.60 5.61 -3.42
CA LYS A 24 10.02 5.52 -3.01
C LYS A 24 10.27 4.42 -2.00
N HIS A 25 9.39 4.27 -1.01
CA HIS A 25 9.51 3.21 -0.01
C HIS A 25 9.42 1.83 -0.65
N TYR A 26 8.45 1.61 -1.56
CA TYR A 26 8.28 0.33 -2.24
C TYR A 26 9.42 0.00 -3.20
N MET A 27 9.89 0.97 -3.98
CA MET A 27 11.05 0.77 -4.87
C MET A 27 12.34 0.40 -4.11
N ASN A 28 12.44 0.73 -2.83
CA ASN A 28 13.57 0.32 -1.99
C ASN A 28 13.42 -1.09 -1.40
N HIS A 29 12.20 -1.65 -1.38
CA HIS A 29 11.89 -2.93 -0.73
C HIS A 29 11.54 -4.04 -1.73
N TYR A 30 11.14 -3.69 -2.95
CA TYR A 30 10.72 -4.62 -3.99
C TYR A 30 11.28 -4.18 -5.34
N ASP A 31 11.80 -5.13 -6.11
CA ASP A 31 12.34 -4.86 -7.44
C ASP A 31 11.21 -4.83 -8.48
N THR A 32 10.14 -5.60 -8.23
CA THR A 32 8.97 -5.68 -9.12
C THR A 32 7.65 -5.34 -8.43
N ILE A 33 6.66 -4.91 -9.22
CA ILE A 33 5.29 -4.70 -8.74
C ILE A 33 4.67 -6.03 -8.27
N GLU A 34 5.03 -7.15 -8.91
CA GLU A 34 4.51 -8.48 -8.57
C GLU A 34 4.92 -8.90 -7.15
N GLU A 35 6.19 -8.69 -6.79
CA GLU A 35 6.68 -8.94 -5.43
C GLU A 35 5.96 -8.07 -4.40
N TRP A 36 5.68 -6.82 -4.74
CA TRP A 36 4.91 -5.93 -3.86
C TRP A 36 3.47 -6.43 -3.67
N VAL A 37 2.80 -6.85 -4.74
CA VAL A 37 1.43 -7.37 -4.68
C VAL A 37 1.34 -8.69 -3.89
N GLN A 38 2.36 -9.54 -4.00
CA GLN A 38 2.43 -10.82 -3.30
C GLN A 38 2.92 -10.68 -1.85
N ALA A 39 3.48 -9.52 -1.47
CA ALA A 39 3.95 -9.29 -0.12
C ALA A 39 2.81 -9.45 0.90
N PRO A 40 3.04 -10.19 2.00
CA PRO A 40 2.02 -10.37 3.03
C PRO A 40 1.64 -8.99 3.57
N SER A 41 0.37 -8.61 3.40
CA SER A 41 -0.08 -7.30 3.86
C SER A 41 0.14 -7.24 5.37
N ILE A 42 1.05 -6.37 5.83
CA ILE A 42 1.11 -6.00 7.23
C ILE A 42 -0.15 -5.16 7.46
N ARG A 43 -1.27 -5.83 7.75
CA ARG A 43 -2.46 -5.20 8.33
C ARG A 43 -2.00 -4.60 9.64
N THR A 44 -1.49 -3.39 9.59
CA THR A 44 -1.46 -2.54 10.78
C THR A 44 -2.92 -2.42 11.18
N LYS A 45 -3.29 -3.09 12.28
CA LYS A 45 -4.59 -3.00 12.91
C LYS A 45 -4.75 -1.58 13.45
N SER A 46 -4.89 -0.59 12.59
CA SER A 46 -5.20 0.77 12.98
C SER A 46 -6.72 0.90 13.04
N HIS A 47 -7.22 0.72 14.26
CA HIS A 47 -8.36 1.48 14.78
C HIS A 47 -9.74 1.18 14.19
N LEU A 48 -10.16 -0.08 14.22
CA LEU A 48 -11.60 -0.36 14.30
C LEU A 48 -12.02 -0.18 15.77
N ARG A 49 -12.40 1.05 16.15
CA ARG A 49 -13.31 1.20 17.29
C ARG A 49 -14.64 0.60 16.85
N LEU A 50 -14.89 -0.64 17.23
CA LEU A 50 -16.26 -1.11 17.41
C LEU A 50 -16.82 -0.27 18.56
N ILE A 51 -17.65 0.70 18.22
CA ILE A 51 -18.55 1.33 19.19
C ILE A 51 -19.55 0.22 19.53
N GLN A 52 -19.40 -0.36 20.73
CA GLN A 52 -20.46 -1.12 21.39
C GLN A 52 -21.49 -0.15 21.96
#